data_AF-A0A2T6VP79-F1
#
_entry.id   AF-A0A2T6VP79-F1
#
_cell.length_a   1.000
_cell.length_b   1.000
_cell.length_c   1.000
_cell.angle_alpha   90.00
_cell.angle_beta   90.00
_cell.angle_gamma   90.00
#
_symmetry.space_group_name_H-M   'P 1'
#
loop_
_entity.id
_entity.type
_entity.pdbx_description
1 polymer ?
#
loop_
_entity_poly.entity_id
_entity_poly.type
_entity_poly.pdbx_seq_one_letter_code
_entity_poly.pdbx_strand_id
1 'polypeptide(L)' 'MITLKQALSLSQDELETLKNEIDAKVRASDLNAYIKAPSLNGASAKGVPILIKDNISV' A
#
# COMPACT_ATOMS: atom_id res chain seq x y z
N MET A 1 -11.83 2.10 -5.03
CA MET A 1 -10.43 2.57 -4.96
C MET A 1 -10.48 4.06 -4.66
N ILE A 2 -9.74 4.55 -3.67
CA ILE A 2 -9.76 5.97 -3.28
C ILE A 2 -8.66 6.74 -4.00
N THR A 3 -8.83 8.05 -4.12
CA THR A 3 -7.78 8.94 -4.65
C THR A 3 -6.74 9.27 -3.57
N LEU A 4 -5.53 9.69 -3.99
CA LEU A 4 -4.52 10.18 -3.06
C LEU A 4 -5.05 11.33 -2.19
N LYS A 5 -5.83 12.25 -2.77
CA LYS A 5 -6.44 13.36 -2.04
C LYS A 5 -7.35 12.88 -0.92
N GLN A 6 -8.15 11.84 -1.17
CA GLN A 6 -9.01 11.23 -0.15
C GLN A 6 -8.17 10.50 0.90
N ALA A 7 -7.13 9.75 0.48
CA ALA A 7 -6.25 9.02 1.38
C ALA A 7 -5.48 9.95 2.35
N LEU A 8 -5.10 11.15 1.91
CA LEU A 8 -4.45 12.16 2.74
C LEU A 8 -5.37 12.76 3.82
N SER A 9 -6.68 12.62 3.69
CA SER A 9 -7.67 13.08 4.67
C SER A 9 -8.08 11.98 5.67
N LEU A 10 -7.57 10.75 5.52
CA LEU A 10 -7.90 9.63 6.40
C LEU A 10 -7.10 9.66 7.69
N SER A 11 -7.72 9.11 8.74
CA SER A 11 -7.07 8.86 10.03
C SER A 11 -6.06 7.71 9.95
N GLN A 12 -5.17 7.62 10.93
CA GLN A 12 -4.14 6.57 10.98
C GLN A 12 -4.73 5.15 11.00
N ASP A 13 -5.81 4.93 11.75
CA ASP A 13 -6.56 3.66 11.79
C ASP A 13 -7.12 3.26 10.41
N GLU A 14 -7.68 4.23 9.69
CA GLU A 14 -8.25 3.98 8.36
C GLU A 14 -7.15 3.71 7.33
N LEU A 15 -6.00 4.37 7.45
CA LEU A 15 -4.82 4.08 6.63
C LEU A 15 -4.25 2.69 6.90
N GLU A 16 -4.26 2.24 8.15
CA GLU A 16 -3.82 0.88 8.53
C GLU A 16 -4.77 -0.17 7.98
N THR A 17 -6.08 0.07 8.06
CA THR A 17 -7.11 -0.79 7.46
C THR A 17 -6.93 -0.87 5.93
N LEU A 18 -6.73 0.28 5.28
CA LEU A 18 -6.49 0.35 3.84
C LEU A 18 -5.25 -0.43 3.40
N LYS A 19 -4.17 -0.37 4.19
CA LYS A 19 -2.94 -1.13 3.93
C LYS A 19 -3.16 -2.63 3.99
N ASN A 20 -3.85 -3.10 5.03
CA ASN A 20 -4.18 -4.51 5.20
C ASN A 20 -5.09 -5.01 4.06
N GLU A 21 -6.06 -4.18 3.65
CA GLU A 21 -6.88 -4.49 2.48
C GLU A 21 -6.07 -4.60 1.18
N ILE A 22 -5.09 -3.71 0.98
CA ILE A 22 -4.22 -3.74 -0.19
C ILE A 22 -3.34 -5.00 -0.16
N ASP A 23 -2.69 -5.33 0.95
CA ASP A 23 -1.90 -6.56 1.08
C ASP A 23 -2.74 -7.82 0.78
N ALA A 24 -3.95 -7.91 1.34
CA ALA A 24 -4.87 -9.01 1.07
C ALA A 24 -5.25 -9.11 -0.42
N LYS A 25 -5.56 -7.97 -1.06
CA LYS A 25 -5.87 -7.91 -2.49
C LYS A 25 -4.68 -8.26 -3.36
N VAL A 26 -3.47 -7.87 -2.97
CA VAL A 26 -2.23 -8.21 -3.67
C VAL A 26 -1.98 -9.71 -3.61
N ARG A 27 -2.13 -10.33 -2.44
CA ARG A 27 -1.95 -11.78 -2.26
C ARG A 27 -3.02 -12.62 -2.98
N ALA A 28 -4.24 -12.10 -3.07
CA ALA A 28 -5.34 -12.76 -3.76
C ALA A 28 -5.37 -12.49 -5.28
N SER A 29 -4.47 -11.65 -5.80
CA SER A 29 -4.48 -11.24 -7.20
C SER A 29 -3.58 -12.13 -8.06
N ASP A 30 -4.15 -12.72 -9.10
CA ASP A 30 -3.44 -13.48 -10.15
C ASP A 30 -2.69 -12.60 -11.16
N LEU A 31 -2.73 -11.27 -10.98
CA LEU A 31 -2.15 -10.32 -11.94
C LEU A 31 -0.61 -10.40 -12.00
N ASN A 32 0.04 -11.09 -11.05
CA ASN A 32 1.50 -11.21 -10.92
C ASN A 32 2.24 -9.86 -11.07
N ALA A 33 1.61 -8.78 -10.59
CA ALA A 33 2.07 -7.41 -10.79
C ALA A 33 3.19 -6.98 -9.82
N TYR A 34 3.54 -7.83 -8.84
CA TYR A 34 4.47 -7.53 -7.77
C TYR A 34 5.63 -8.51 -7.76
N ILE A 35 6.85 -7.98 -7.88
CA ILE A 35 8.08 -8.78 -7.72
C ILE A 35 8.35 -9.01 -6.21
N LYS A 36 7.97 -8.04 -5.37
CA LYS A 36 8.06 -8.11 -3.91
C LYS A 36 6.75 -7.66 -3.27
N ALA A 37 6.30 -8.39 -2.25
CA ALA A 37 5.13 -8.01 -1.47
C ALA A 37 5.35 -6.67 -0.74
N PRO A 38 4.32 -5.83 -0.60
CA PRO A 38 4.43 -4.57 0.12
C PRO A 38 4.81 -4.80 1.60
N SER A 39 5.89 -4.16 2.05
CA SER A 39 6.26 -4.17 3.47
C SER A 39 5.39 -3.19 4.26
N LEU A 40 4.68 -3.71 5.26
CA LEU A 40 3.83 -2.91 6.17
C LEU A 40 4.63 -2.24 7.31
N ASN A 41 5.91 -2.59 7.47
CA ASN A 41 6.76 -2.15 8.58
C ASN A 41 7.81 -1.11 8.12
N GLY A 42 8.13 -0.13 8.98
CA GLY A 42 9.20 0.86 8.75
C GLY A 42 8.73 2.32 8.77
N ALA A 43 9.52 3.26 8.23
CA ALA A 43 9.18 4.69 8.16
C ALA A 43 7.84 4.98 7.44
N SER A 44 7.42 4.07 6.57
CA SER A 44 6.14 4.10 5.86
C SER A 44 4.94 3.63 6.70
N ALA A 45 5.13 3.23 7.96
CA ALA A 45 4.07 2.76 8.85
C ALA A 45 2.99 3.82 9.07
N LYS A 46 3.33 5.11 9.04
CA LYS A 46 2.41 6.23 9.36
C LYS A 46 1.97 7.07 8.15
N GLY A 47 1.90 6.50 6.95
CA GLY A 47 1.51 7.22 5.73
C GLY A 47 0.65 6.44 4.75
N VAL A 48 0.27 7.10 3.66
CA VAL A 48 -0.49 6.51 2.54
C VAL A 48 0.35 5.41 1.87
N PRO A 49 -0.21 4.20 1.67
CA PRO A 49 0.50 3.14 0.95
C PRO A 49 0.78 3.55 -0.50
N ILE A 50 2.04 3.43 -0.90
CA ILE A 50 2.49 3.62 -2.29
C ILE A 50 3.21 2.36 -2.75
N LEU A 51 3.07 2.09 -4.05
CA LEU A 51 3.71 0.95 -4.71
C LEU A 51 4.67 1.51 -5.75
N ILE A 52 5.88 0.98 -5.78
CA ILE A 52 6.97 1.50 -6.60
C ILE A 52 7.40 0.41 -7.59
N LYS A 53 7.70 0.80 -8.83
CA LYS A 53 8.22 -0.10 -9.84
C LYS A 53 9.62 -0.57 -9.45
N ASP A 54 9.89 -1.86 -9.60
CA ASP A 54 11.12 -2.53 -9.12
C ASP A 54 12.43 -1.99 -9.75
N ASN A 55 12.34 -1.27 -10.88
CA ASN A 55 13.48 -0.64 -11.53
C ASN A 55 13.86 0.73 -10.94
N ILE A 56 13.19 1.18 -9.87
CA ILE A 56 13.46 2.43 -9.18
C ILE A 56 14.21 2.09 -7.88
N SER A 57 15.37 2.70 -7.66
CA SER A 57 16.10 2.56 -6.40
C SER A 57 15.35 3.26 -5.27
N VAL A 58 15.05 2.52 -4.19
CA VAL A 58 14.25 2.96 -3.04
C VAL A 58 14.93 2.62 -1.72
#